data_AF-A0A538FYF2-F1
#
_entry.id   AF-A0A538FYF2-F1
#
_cell.length_a   1.000
_cell.length_b   1.000
_cell.length_c   1.000
_cell.angle_alpha   90.00
_cell.angle_beta   90.00
_cell.angle_gamma   90.00
#
_symmetry.space_group_name_H-M   'P 1'
#
loop_
_entity.id
_entity.type
_entity.pdbx_description
1 polymer ?
#
loop_
_entity_poly.entity_id
_entity_poly.type
_entity_poly.pdbx_seq_one_letter_code
_entity_poly.pdbx_strand_id
1 'polypeptide(L)'
;MRRRSRTGRVALLALAGAFFASAPHSAAAAGAGLMPITPLGGIVPVPVPQPFVNRPGAHLTYYGGPVMAFTENAIVVWGGSGHASSLTSGLPGFVTSFANAGNANTYNAALEYGTQGLAGTTTNQPLTLASRYLGSFTISPSTSSTNLSDAQVASELIAQIGAGALPPPRVAFGGPVTEYYVMFPPTYKICLGSSCSNAQFCAYHSDAAYAGTPFTYTVLPESTPTSSGCGASSGGDGFGNLTAMTSHELLESMTDPEVGSAPGLLPPLAWYDGSNGEIGDICNGQQATLILGASSWTVQKQWSNAESACIVSHVSGGLKGVSAEFSPVATSGAPTGFDARATTSPNGNGLIATYSWDWGDGTSSAGPDPVASHAYATPGRRLVTLVATDADGASGAQFATVTTQNLTVSTVGSGQVTSAPAGLSCGTCSANFLDGAAVSLAATPSPGAAFVSWTGDCAGQPATCTVTMSAARAVTAIFTGASPPPPSAPAAAPICIVPSLKSRMLAGARTILQTSHCSAGAIARRYSRAFSKGRVISQGAVPGTRLPSGAAVNLVVSKGRAPATRVTLCYRSRTVHVTKAVARKLRRVGATIGICRKTATRR
;
A
#
# COMPACT_ATOMS: atom_id res chain seq x y z
N MET A 1 -66.68 51.58 55.33
CA MET A 1 -66.12 52.94 55.25
C MET A 1 -65.23 53.20 56.47
N ARG A 2 -63.94 53.48 56.23
CA ARG A 2 -62.88 54.09 57.08
C ARG A 2 -62.64 53.46 58.47
N ARG A 3 -61.43 53.02 58.84
CA ARG A 3 -60.12 53.67 58.66
C ARG A 3 -58.97 52.65 58.56
N ARG A 4 -58.03 52.93 57.65
CA ARG A 4 -56.62 52.50 57.70
C ARG A 4 -55.78 53.64 58.28
N SER A 5 -54.72 53.27 58.99
CA SER A 5 -53.36 53.88 59.10
C SER A 5 -52.83 53.53 60.49
N ARG A 6 -51.60 53.08 60.73
CA ARG A 6 -50.30 53.58 60.25
C ARG A 6 -49.23 52.51 60.52
N THR A 7 -48.28 52.41 59.60
CA THR A 7 -46.99 51.72 59.74
C THR A 7 -45.99 52.50 60.58
N GLY A 8 -45.08 51.80 61.27
CA GLY A 8 -43.78 52.37 61.66
C GLY A 8 -42.93 51.52 62.62
N ARG A 9 -41.84 50.92 62.07
CA ARG A 9 -40.45 50.80 62.61
C ARG A 9 -40.23 49.98 63.91
N VAL A 10 -39.11 49.30 64.21
CA VAL A 10 -37.76 49.00 63.65
C VAL A 10 -37.07 48.03 64.65
N ALA A 11 -36.13 47.18 64.19
CA ALA A 11 -35.04 46.51 64.96
C ALA A 11 -35.45 45.39 65.97
N LEU A 12 -34.71 44.31 66.27
CA LEU A 12 -33.29 43.98 66.12
C LEU A 12 -33.05 42.45 66.41
N LEU A 13 -31.97 41.88 65.84
CA LEU A 13 -31.08 40.82 66.37
C LEU A 13 -31.51 39.34 66.62
N ALA A 14 -30.75 38.46 65.92
CA ALA A 14 -29.91 37.36 66.43
C ALA A 14 -30.41 35.88 66.44
N LEU A 15 -29.70 35.11 65.59
CA LEU A 15 -29.10 33.77 65.72
C LEU A 15 -29.92 32.49 66.03
N ALA A 16 -29.83 31.60 65.03
CA ALA A 16 -29.40 30.19 65.07
C ALA A 16 -30.29 29.10 65.72
N GLY A 17 -30.56 28.06 64.91
CA GLY A 17 -31.06 26.76 65.36
C GLY A 17 -31.60 25.93 64.20
N ALA A 18 -30.77 25.02 63.66
CA ALA A 18 -31.16 24.00 62.69
C ALA A 18 -32.01 22.90 63.35
N PHE A 19 -32.92 22.24 62.62
CA PHE A 19 -33.13 20.78 62.65
C PHE A 19 -34.11 20.29 61.56
N PHE A 20 -33.67 19.21 60.90
CA PHE A 20 -34.25 18.25 59.94
C PHE A 20 -35.77 18.09 59.79
N ALA A 21 -36.24 17.87 58.54
CA ALA A 21 -36.67 16.56 58.00
C ALA A 21 -37.72 16.68 56.86
N SER A 22 -37.46 16.03 55.72
CA SER A 22 -38.44 15.18 55.01
C SER A 22 -37.80 14.50 53.79
N ALA A 23 -38.01 13.19 53.70
CA ALA A 23 -37.61 12.31 52.59
C ALA A 23 -38.85 12.00 51.70
N PRO A 24 -38.74 11.23 50.60
CA PRO A 24 -39.03 11.74 49.26
C PRO A 24 -40.28 11.09 48.62
N HIS A 25 -40.80 11.73 47.57
CA HIS A 25 -41.70 11.10 46.60
C HIS A 25 -40.93 10.73 45.33
N SER A 26 -41.12 9.49 44.91
CA SER A 26 -40.58 8.86 43.71
C SER A 26 -40.94 9.61 42.43
N ALA A 27 -39.96 9.82 41.55
CA ALA A 27 -40.17 10.22 40.16
C ALA A 27 -39.53 9.21 39.23
N ALA A 28 -40.33 8.75 38.28
CA ALA A 28 -40.05 7.70 37.32
C ALA A 28 -38.86 8.02 36.41
N ALA A 29 -38.09 6.97 36.09
CA ALA A 29 -37.06 6.98 35.06
C ALA A 29 -37.68 7.24 33.68
N ALA A 30 -37.45 8.43 33.14
CA ALA A 30 -37.65 8.70 31.73
C ALA A 30 -36.40 8.22 30.98
N GLY A 31 -36.56 7.21 30.13
CA GLY A 31 -35.53 6.79 29.18
C GLY A 31 -35.22 7.95 28.23
N ALA A 32 -34.00 8.47 28.32
CA ALA A 32 -33.48 9.42 27.36
C ALA A 32 -32.98 8.65 26.13
N GLY A 33 -33.70 8.80 25.03
CA GLY A 33 -33.29 8.30 23.72
C GLY A 33 -32.05 9.03 23.20
N LEU A 34 -31.30 8.29 22.38
CA LEU A 34 -30.28 8.72 21.42
C LEU A 34 -30.42 10.20 21.02
N MET A 35 -29.36 11.00 21.20
CA MET A 35 -29.33 12.34 20.64
C MET A 35 -29.11 12.26 19.13
N PRO A 36 -30.01 12.85 18.31
CA PRO A 36 -29.79 12.96 16.88
C PRO A 36 -28.72 14.01 16.59
N ILE A 37 -27.75 13.63 15.78
CA ILE A 37 -26.67 14.48 15.28
C ILE A 37 -27.28 15.62 14.46
N THR A 38 -27.03 16.88 14.87
CA THR A 38 -27.27 18.06 14.02
C THR A 38 -25.98 18.89 13.93
N PRO A 39 -25.60 19.38 12.74
CA PRO A 39 -24.23 19.74 12.44
C PRO A 39 -23.89 21.17 12.86
N LEU A 40 -22.71 21.34 13.46
CA LEU A 40 -21.72 22.43 13.36
C LEU A 40 -20.88 22.45 14.66
N GLY A 41 -19.75 21.76 14.64
CA GLY A 41 -18.74 21.80 15.70
C GLY A 41 -18.74 20.59 16.64
N GLY A 42 -17.65 19.79 16.56
CA GLY A 42 -17.26 18.81 17.56
C GLY A 42 -17.93 17.45 17.41
N ILE A 43 -17.27 16.53 16.70
CA ILE A 43 -17.32 15.13 17.12
C ILE A 43 -16.33 15.01 18.26
N VAL A 44 -16.87 14.57 19.39
CA VAL A 44 -16.14 14.29 20.60
C VAL A 44 -16.31 12.78 20.76
N PRO A 45 -15.23 12.00 20.98
CA PRO A 45 -15.33 10.62 21.47
C PRO A 45 -16.46 10.49 22.48
N VAL A 46 -17.41 9.61 22.20
CA VAL A 46 -18.64 9.48 22.99
C VAL A 46 -18.30 8.69 24.25
N PRO A 47 -18.36 9.30 25.46
CA PRO A 47 -18.31 8.53 26.68
C PRO A 47 -19.61 7.75 26.77
N VAL A 48 -19.59 6.43 26.57
CA VAL A 48 -20.79 5.60 26.74
C VAL A 48 -21.13 5.55 28.24
N PRO A 49 -22.31 6.05 28.68
CA PRO A 49 -22.76 5.89 30.04
C PRO A 49 -23.17 4.45 30.32
N GLN A 50 -22.80 3.96 31.50
CA GLN A 50 -23.30 2.73 32.12
C GLN A 50 -24.84 2.60 32.08
N PRO A 51 -25.44 1.38 31.97
CA PRO A 51 -24.83 0.07 32.19
C PRO A 51 -24.56 -0.78 30.92
N PHE A 52 -23.55 -1.65 31.07
CA PHE A 52 -23.01 -2.62 30.11
C PHE A 52 -24.03 -3.69 29.67
N VAL A 53 -24.70 -3.49 28.54
CA VAL A 53 -25.52 -4.55 27.93
C VAL A 53 -25.00 -4.78 26.53
N ASN A 54 -24.54 -6.00 26.25
CA ASN A 54 -24.23 -6.47 24.91
C ASN A 54 -25.46 -6.20 24.03
N ARG A 55 -25.38 -5.24 23.10
CA ARG A 55 -26.55 -4.75 22.36
C ARG A 55 -26.70 -5.57 21.08
N PRO A 56 -27.78 -6.33 20.89
CA PRO A 56 -28.05 -7.01 19.63
C PRO A 56 -28.01 -6.00 18.47
N GLY A 57 -27.16 -6.24 17.47
CA GLY A 57 -27.11 -5.45 16.23
C GLY A 57 -25.99 -4.39 16.11
N ALA A 58 -25.01 -4.36 17.02
CA ALA A 58 -23.79 -3.56 16.79
C ALA A 58 -23.02 -4.07 15.55
N HIS A 59 -22.49 -3.15 14.75
CA HIS A 59 -21.72 -3.47 13.55
C HIS A 59 -20.82 -2.30 13.14
N LEU A 60 -19.51 -2.48 13.25
CA LEU A 60 -18.54 -1.48 12.80
C LEU A 60 -18.58 -1.36 11.28
N THR A 61 -18.71 -0.13 10.80
CA THR A 61 -18.74 0.21 9.38
C THR A 61 -17.51 1.04 9.05
N TYR A 62 -16.87 0.76 7.92
CA TYR A 62 -15.72 1.52 7.46
C TYR A 62 -16.15 2.81 6.75
N TYR A 63 -15.65 3.95 7.22
CA TYR A 63 -15.99 5.29 6.73
C TYR A 63 -14.92 5.95 5.86
N GLY A 64 -13.80 5.27 5.56
CA GLY A 64 -12.80 5.74 4.60
C GLY A 64 -11.53 6.36 5.22
N GLY A 65 -11.43 6.38 6.54
CA GLY A 65 -10.26 6.78 7.30
C GLY A 65 -9.07 5.81 7.24
N PRO A 66 -7.91 6.22 7.77
CA PRO A 66 -6.76 5.33 7.90
C PRO A 66 -6.95 4.30 9.02
N VAL A 67 -6.15 3.25 9.01
CA VAL A 67 -5.92 2.32 10.13
C VAL A 67 -4.43 2.31 10.46
N MET A 68 -4.05 1.94 11.69
CA MET A 68 -2.63 1.79 12.03
C MET A 68 -2.15 0.40 11.61
N ALA A 69 -1.34 0.33 10.55
CA ALA A 69 -0.88 -0.96 10.03
C ALA A 69 -0.12 -1.83 11.06
N PHE A 70 0.55 -1.15 11.99
CA PHE A 70 1.21 -1.64 13.19
C PHE A 70 1.35 -0.43 14.13
N THR A 71 1.73 -0.64 15.39
CA THR A 71 1.90 0.50 16.32
C THR A 71 3.34 0.71 16.78
N GLU A 72 3.70 1.97 16.98
CA GLU A 72 4.92 2.42 17.62
C GLU A 72 4.53 3.18 18.88
N ASN A 73 4.66 2.50 20.00
CA ASN A 73 4.10 2.91 21.28
C ASN A 73 5.15 3.66 22.10
N ALA A 74 4.84 4.90 22.49
CA ALA A 74 5.63 5.67 23.44
C ALA A 74 4.79 5.95 24.69
N ILE A 75 5.34 5.67 25.88
CA ILE A 75 4.70 6.08 27.13
C ILE A 75 5.17 7.49 27.46
N VAL A 76 4.24 8.40 27.70
CA VAL A 76 4.53 9.79 28.08
C VAL A 76 4.07 9.99 29.52
N VAL A 77 4.99 10.26 30.44
CA VAL A 77 4.69 10.57 31.84
C VAL A 77 4.57 12.09 31.98
N TRP A 78 3.36 12.58 32.25
CA TRP A 78 3.04 14.00 32.32
C TRP A 78 3.54 14.64 33.62
N GLY A 79 4.71 15.27 33.55
CA GLY A 79 5.40 15.80 34.72
C GLY A 79 6.13 14.71 35.52
N GLY A 80 7.09 15.12 36.35
CA GLY A 80 7.95 14.19 37.09
C GLY A 80 7.44 13.76 38.47
N SER A 81 6.23 14.15 38.89
CA SER A 81 5.74 13.94 40.26
C SER A 81 4.23 13.75 40.32
N GLY A 82 3.73 13.22 41.44
CA GLY A 82 2.30 12.99 41.67
C GLY A 82 1.75 11.68 41.12
N HIS A 83 2.57 10.90 40.42
CA HIS A 83 2.23 9.60 39.87
C HIS A 83 2.30 8.46 40.90
N ALA A 84 1.45 7.45 40.74
CA ALA A 84 1.55 6.16 41.40
C ALA A 84 2.73 5.37 40.83
N SER A 85 3.70 5.04 41.67
CA SER A 85 4.92 4.34 41.26
C SER A 85 4.67 2.93 40.71
N SER A 86 3.64 2.23 41.20
CA SER A 86 3.27 0.90 40.70
C SER A 86 2.74 0.95 39.27
N LEU A 87 1.96 1.97 38.92
CA LEU A 87 1.39 2.13 37.58
C LEU A 87 2.45 2.53 36.54
N THR A 88 3.24 3.56 36.87
CA THR A 88 4.31 4.06 36.00
C THR A 88 5.44 3.06 35.79
N SER A 89 5.72 2.19 36.77
CA SER A 89 6.71 1.10 36.61
C SER A 89 6.13 -0.16 35.94
N GLY A 90 4.82 -0.40 36.05
CA GLY A 90 4.17 -1.58 35.48
C GLY A 90 3.84 -1.47 33.98
N LEU A 91 3.34 -0.31 33.53
CA LEU A 91 2.87 -0.13 32.15
C LEU A 91 3.94 -0.42 31.08
N PRO A 92 5.23 -0.05 31.27
CA PRO A 92 6.29 -0.45 30.34
C PRO A 92 6.38 -1.95 30.11
N GLY A 93 6.15 -2.77 31.15
CA GLY A 93 6.16 -4.23 31.05
C GLY A 93 4.98 -4.78 30.23
N PHE A 94 3.81 -4.15 30.35
CA PHE A 94 2.64 -4.44 29.52
C PHE A 94 2.94 -4.16 28.06
N VAL A 95 3.33 -2.92 27.71
CA VAL A 95 3.61 -2.51 26.32
C VAL A 95 4.77 -3.32 25.71
N THR A 96 5.81 -3.62 26.50
CA THR A 96 6.93 -4.47 26.07
C THR A 96 6.47 -5.90 25.77
N SER A 97 5.49 -6.44 26.49
CA SER A 97 4.96 -7.79 26.23
C SER A 97 4.26 -7.86 24.86
N PHE A 98 3.55 -6.81 24.45
CA PHE A 98 2.96 -6.71 23.11
C PHE A 98 4.04 -6.63 22.02
N ALA A 99 5.05 -5.79 22.22
CA ALA A 99 6.16 -5.65 21.27
C ALA A 99 6.95 -6.96 21.11
N ASN A 100 7.19 -7.68 22.21
CA ASN A 100 7.91 -8.95 22.20
C ASN A 100 7.06 -10.11 21.67
N ALA A 101 5.74 -10.07 21.86
CA ALA A 101 4.84 -11.07 21.30
C ALA A 101 4.89 -11.04 19.77
N GLY A 102 4.99 -9.85 19.17
CA GLY A 102 5.09 -9.68 17.71
C GLY A 102 4.02 -10.50 16.98
N ASN A 103 4.47 -11.39 16.09
CA ASN A 103 3.59 -12.27 15.29
C ASN A 103 2.88 -13.36 16.10
N ALA A 104 3.28 -13.59 17.37
CA ALA A 104 2.63 -14.49 18.30
C ALA A 104 1.59 -13.79 19.21
N ASN A 105 1.31 -12.50 18.98
CA ASN A 105 0.29 -11.78 19.72
C ASN A 105 -1.10 -12.36 19.40
N THR A 106 -1.82 -12.81 20.44
CA THR A 106 -3.13 -13.45 20.31
C THR A 106 -4.31 -12.48 20.46
N TYR A 107 -4.04 -11.21 20.82
CA TYR A 107 -5.06 -10.17 20.96
C TYR A 107 -5.51 -9.63 19.60
N ASN A 108 -6.14 -10.51 18.82
CA ASN A 108 -6.24 -10.37 17.37
C ASN A 108 -7.60 -9.91 16.85
N ALA A 109 -8.51 -9.50 17.74
CA ALA A 109 -9.84 -9.03 17.37
C ALA A 109 -9.80 -7.96 16.26
N ALA A 110 -8.80 -7.07 16.30
CA ALA A 110 -8.67 -5.99 15.33
C ALA A 110 -8.35 -6.45 13.89
N LEU A 111 -7.80 -7.65 13.68
CA LEU A 111 -7.30 -8.08 12.36
C LEU A 111 -8.38 -8.15 11.27
N GLU A 112 -9.65 -8.29 11.63
CA GLU A 112 -10.76 -8.28 10.66
C GLU A 112 -11.03 -6.89 10.06
N TYR A 113 -10.47 -5.84 10.65
CA TYR A 113 -10.69 -4.43 10.27
C TYR A 113 -9.56 -3.86 9.40
N GLY A 114 -8.78 -4.72 8.72
CA GLY A 114 -7.83 -4.27 7.71
C GLY A 114 -8.54 -3.62 6.50
N THR A 115 -7.88 -2.66 5.84
CA THR A 115 -8.48 -1.97 4.68
C THR A 115 -7.93 -2.45 3.33
N GLN A 116 -7.02 -3.42 3.31
CA GLN A 116 -6.49 -3.98 2.06
C GLN A 116 -7.59 -4.68 1.24
N GLY A 117 -7.67 -4.33 -0.04
CA GLY A 117 -8.62 -4.94 -0.96
C GLY A 117 -10.08 -4.57 -0.72
N LEU A 118 -10.36 -3.67 0.24
CA LEU A 118 -11.71 -3.18 0.48
C LEU A 118 -12.15 -2.29 -0.70
N ALA A 119 -13.30 -2.59 -1.30
CA ALA A 119 -13.75 -1.87 -2.48
C ALA A 119 -14.06 -0.39 -2.14
N GLY A 120 -13.52 0.54 -2.93
CA GLY A 120 -13.80 1.97 -2.78
C GLY A 120 -13.05 2.68 -1.66
N THR A 121 -12.08 2.03 -1.00
CA THR A 121 -11.15 2.69 -0.06
C THR A 121 -10.01 3.41 -0.81
N THR A 122 -9.51 4.48 -0.21
CA THR A 122 -8.30 5.20 -0.65
C THR A 122 -7.04 4.83 0.15
N THR A 123 -7.16 4.13 1.29
CA THR A 123 -6.03 3.87 2.19
C THR A 123 -5.33 2.54 1.89
N ASN A 124 -6.09 1.45 1.64
CA ASN A 124 -5.58 0.12 1.26
C ASN A 124 -4.42 -0.39 2.15
N GLN A 125 -4.53 -0.15 3.46
CA GLN A 125 -3.49 -0.40 4.44
C GLN A 125 -3.57 -1.82 4.99
N PRO A 126 -2.44 -2.54 5.09
CA PRO A 126 -2.38 -3.77 5.89
C PRO A 126 -2.68 -3.46 7.35
N LEU A 127 -3.09 -4.47 8.11
CA LEU A 127 -3.29 -4.37 9.55
C LEU A 127 -2.67 -5.59 10.20
N THR A 128 -1.77 -5.39 11.17
CA THR A 128 -1.16 -6.43 12.00
C THR A 128 -1.07 -5.99 13.45
N LEU A 129 -0.91 -6.94 14.36
CA LEU A 129 -0.75 -6.70 15.80
C LEU A 129 0.70 -6.50 16.24
N ALA A 130 1.62 -6.50 15.27
CA ALA A 130 3.00 -6.18 15.56
C ALA A 130 3.09 -4.76 16.14
N SER A 131 3.93 -4.60 17.15
CA SER A 131 4.15 -3.31 17.78
C SER A 131 5.63 -3.11 18.08
N ARG A 132 6.05 -1.84 18.14
CA ARG A 132 7.39 -1.43 18.55
C ARG A 132 7.26 -0.56 19.78
N TYR A 133 8.00 -0.89 20.83
CA TYR A 133 8.06 -0.03 22.01
C TYR A 133 9.20 0.98 21.87
N LEU A 134 8.86 2.27 21.85
CA LEU A 134 9.81 3.37 21.69
C LEU A 134 10.45 3.80 23.02
N GLY A 135 9.83 3.46 24.15
CA GLY A 135 10.30 3.79 25.49
C GLY A 135 9.28 4.56 26.33
N SER A 136 9.70 4.92 27.54
CA SER A 136 8.97 5.84 28.42
C SER A 136 9.71 7.18 28.50
N PHE A 137 8.96 8.27 28.41
CA PHE A 137 9.48 9.63 28.36
C PHE A 137 8.75 10.47 29.40
N THR A 138 9.48 11.03 30.35
CA THR A 138 8.92 12.02 31.27
C THR A 138 9.09 13.41 30.67
N ILE A 139 7.97 14.11 30.47
CA ILE A 139 7.98 15.47 29.94
C ILE A 139 7.86 16.49 31.06
N SER A 140 8.40 17.69 30.82
CA SER A 140 8.15 18.87 31.67
C SER A 140 7.09 19.73 30.99
N PRO A 141 5.79 19.60 31.38
CA PRO A 141 4.71 20.29 30.69
C PRO A 141 4.87 21.81 30.82
N SER A 142 4.57 22.54 29.74
CA SER A 142 4.66 24.01 29.74
C SER A 142 3.59 24.69 30.60
N THR A 143 2.50 23.99 30.89
CA THR A 143 1.36 24.46 31.67
C THR A 143 1.43 23.99 33.12
N SER A 144 1.00 24.87 34.04
CA SER A 144 0.76 24.53 35.45
C SER A 144 -0.70 24.17 35.74
N SER A 145 -1.60 24.28 34.75
CA SER A 145 -3.00 23.88 34.91
C SER A 145 -3.10 22.36 35.04
N THR A 146 -3.87 21.91 36.03
CA THR A 146 -4.26 20.50 36.16
C THR A 146 -5.61 20.20 35.52
N ASN A 147 -6.30 21.21 34.99
CA ASN A 147 -7.53 21.05 34.21
C ASN A 147 -7.22 21.39 32.75
N LEU A 148 -7.16 20.37 31.90
CA LEU A 148 -6.68 20.47 30.52
C LEU A 148 -7.78 20.11 29.54
N SER A 149 -7.88 20.84 28.44
CA SER A 149 -8.62 20.37 27.27
C SER A 149 -7.75 19.45 26.42
N ASP A 150 -8.41 18.64 25.59
CA ASP A 150 -7.73 17.79 24.60
C ASP A 150 -6.76 18.58 23.71
N ALA A 151 -7.21 19.73 23.19
CA ALA A 151 -6.37 20.61 22.37
C ALA A 151 -5.11 21.10 23.09
N GLN A 152 -5.15 21.27 24.42
CA GLN A 152 -3.97 21.63 25.22
C GLN A 152 -3.00 20.45 25.35
N VAL A 153 -3.51 19.22 25.48
CA VAL A 153 -2.68 18.01 25.47
C VAL A 153 -1.98 17.86 24.11
N ALA A 154 -2.72 17.94 23.00
CA ALA A 154 -2.15 17.89 21.66
C ALA A 154 -1.07 18.95 21.43
N SER A 155 -1.35 20.20 21.82
CA SER A 155 -0.40 21.31 21.67
C SER A 155 0.89 21.08 22.48
N GLU A 156 0.78 20.52 23.69
CA GLU A 156 1.94 20.18 24.51
C GLU A 156 2.76 19.07 23.87
N LEU A 157 2.14 17.99 23.40
CA LEU A 157 2.86 16.89 22.73
C LEU A 157 3.61 17.39 21.49
N ILE A 158 2.99 18.22 20.66
CA ILE A 158 3.63 18.87 19.50
C ILE A 158 4.87 19.67 19.92
N ALA A 159 4.76 20.45 21.01
CA ALA A 159 5.87 21.23 21.53
C ALA A 159 7.02 20.34 22.04
N GLN A 160 6.70 19.28 22.78
CA GLN A 160 7.68 18.33 23.33
C GLN A 160 8.38 17.51 22.22
N ILE A 161 7.67 17.15 21.15
CA ILE A 161 8.25 16.56 19.94
C ILE A 161 9.22 17.57 19.29
N GLY A 162 8.79 18.82 19.10
CA GLY A 162 9.63 19.87 18.53
C GLY A 162 10.87 20.21 19.36
N ALA A 163 10.81 20.02 20.67
CA ALA A 163 11.92 20.18 21.60
C ALA A 163 12.84 18.93 21.68
N GLY A 164 12.45 17.81 21.04
CA GLY A 164 13.18 16.54 21.10
C GLY A 164 13.03 15.76 22.41
N ALA A 165 12.07 16.12 23.25
CA ALA A 165 11.76 15.39 24.48
C ALA A 165 10.95 14.09 24.21
N LEU A 166 10.21 14.08 23.10
CA LEU A 166 9.48 12.91 22.60
C LEU A 166 10.05 12.48 21.24
N PRO A 167 10.03 11.17 20.91
CA PRO A 167 10.39 10.71 19.58
C PRO A 167 9.44 11.32 18.56
N PRO A 168 9.89 11.72 17.35
CA PRO A 168 9.00 12.25 16.33
C PRO A 168 8.06 11.15 15.80
N PRO A 169 6.82 11.50 15.43
CA PRO A 169 5.87 10.54 14.90
C PRO A 169 6.25 10.10 13.50
N ARG A 170 5.65 9.00 13.07
CA ARG A 170 5.85 8.43 11.74
C ARG A 170 4.55 8.03 11.08
N VAL A 171 4.60 8.06 9.75
CA VAL A 171 3.66 7.36 8.88
C VAL A 171 4.31 6.09 8.34
N ALA A 172 3.49 5.06 8.15
CA ALA A 172 3.83 3.91 7.36
C ALA A 172 2.60 3.44 6.57
N PHE A 173 2.81 2.90 5.37
CA PHE A 173 1.72 2.48 4.50
C PHE A 173 0.68 3.57 4.19
N GLY A 174 1.05 4.85 4.32
CA GLY A 174 0.15 5.98 4.04
C GLY A 174 -0.74 6.44 5.20
N GLY A 175 -0.55 5.93 6.42
CA GLY A 175 -1.26 6.43 7.61
C GLY A 175 -0.40 6.44 8.87
N PRO A 176 -0.92 6.94 10.00
CA PRO A 176 -0.18 7.04 11.25
C PRO A 176 0.15 5.66 11.82
N VAL A 177 1.32 5.55 12.45
CA VAL A 177 1.70 4.36 13.22
C VAL A 177 2.21 4.68 14.61
N THR A 178 2.32 5.96 15.00
CA THR A 178 2.81 6.36 16.32
C THR A 178 1.65 6.62 17.27
N GLU A 179 1.68 5.97 18.44
CA GLU A 179 0.75 6.19 19.54
C GLU A 179 1.50 6.63 20.81
N TYR A 180 1.09 7.78 21.37
CA TYR A 180 1.61 8.27 22.65
C TYR A 180 0.62 7.99 23.78
N TYR A 181 0.96 7.07 24.69
CA TYR A 181 0.19 6.81 25.90
C TYR A 181 0.54 7.84 26.98
N VAL A 182 -0.28 8.88 27.10
CA VAL A 182 -0.05 10.00 28.01
C VAL A 182 -0.63 9.68 29.39
N MET A 183 0.25 9.31 30.31
CA MET A 183 -0.07 9.09 31.71
C MET A 183 -0.17 10.41 32.46
N PHE A 184 -1.29 10.64 33.13
CA PHE A 184 -1.50 11.82 33.97
C PHE A 184 -1.61 11.45 35.46
N PRO A 185 -1.03 12.27 36.36
CA PRO A 185 -1.24 12.10 37.80
C PRO A 185 -2.74 12.16 38.16
N PRO A 186 -3.19 11.52 39.25
CA PRO A 186 -4.60 11.51 39.65
C PRO A 186 -5.21 12.90 39.94
N THR A 187 -4.37 13.92 40.15
CA THR A 187 -4.80 15.32 40.37
C THR A 187 -5.18 16.05 39.07
N TYR A 188 -4.89 15.48 37.91
CA TYR A 188 -5.23 16.05 36.62
C TYR A 188 -6.61 15.62 36.16
N LYS A 189 -7.28 16.55 35.49
CA LYS A 189 -8.58 16.38 34.87
C LYS A 189 -8.47 16.79 33.41
N ILE A 190 -8.75 15.87 32.50
CA ILE A 190 -8.62 16.07 31.06
C ILE A 190 -10.02 16.02 30.47
N CYS A 191 -10.43 17.09 29.80
CA CYS A 191 -11.80 17.28 29.37
C CYS A 191 -11.93 17.27 27.84
N LEU A 192 -12.88 16.47 27.38
CA LEU A 192 -13.44 16.46 26.04
C LEU A 192 -14.79 17.14 26.04
N GLY A 193 -14.83 18.39 25.56
CA GLY A 193 -16.01 19.23 25.69
C GLY A 193 -16.42 19.40 27.17
N SER A 194 -17.64 18.97 27.51
CA SER A 194 -18.16 18.99 28.89
C SER A 194 -17.86 17.72 29.70
N SER A 195 -17.37 16.67 29.06
CA SER A 195 -17.06 15.39 29.68
C SER A 195 -15.59 15.34 30.06
N CYS A 196 -15.26 14.75 31.20
CA CYS A 196 -13.87 14.72 31.66
C CYS A 196 -13.47 13.36 32.20
N SER A 197 -12.18 13.12 32.13
CA SER A 197 -11.54 11.94 32.67
C SER A 197 -11.77 11.82 34.17
N ASN A 198 -11.85 10.58 34.66
CA ASN A 198 -12.17 10.26 36.06
C ASN A 198 -13.53 10.80 36.55
N ALA A 199 -14.42 11.18 35.64
CA ALA A 199 -15.79 11.59 35.97
C ALA A 199 -16.80 10.93 35.02
N GLN A 200 -16.65 11.18 33.71
CA GLN A 200 -17.53 10.62 32.68
C GLN A 200 -16.89 9.46 31.90
N PHE A 201 -15.56 9.42 31.80
CA PHE A 201 -14.81 8.35 31.14
C PHE A 201 -13.49 8.10 31.86
N CYS A 202 -12.79 7.03 31.47
CA CYS A 202 -11.48 6.66 32.02
C CYS A 202 -10.33 7.13 31.17
N ALA A 203 -10.41 6.80 29.89
CA ALA A 203 -9.45 7.14 28.87
C ALA A 203 -10.22 7.49 27.61
N TYR A 204 -9.47 7.98 26.65
CA TYR A 204 -9.86 8.14 25.27
C TYR A 204 -8.57 8.26 24.46
N HIS A 205 -8.65 8.05 23.16
CA HIS A 205 -7.62 8.45 22.23
C HIS A 205 -8.12 9.56 21.30
N SER A 206 -7.17 10.33 20.80
CA SER A 206 -7.39 11.45 19.88
C SER A 206 -6.15 11.57 19.00
N ASP A 207 -6.19 12.48 18.04
CA ASP A 207 -5.14 12.65 17.05
C ASP A 207 -4.64 14.09 16.93
N ALA A 208 -3.42 14.21 16.46
CA ALA A 208 -2.78 15.48 16.16
C ALA A 208 -1.73 15.29 15.06
N ALA A 209 -1.11 16.40 14.63
CA ALA A 209 -0.07 16.34 13.62
C ALA A 209 1.13 17.21 14.01
N TYR A 210 2.33 16.66 13.87
CA TYR A 210 3.59 17.38 14.01
C TYR A 210 4.21 17.59 12.62
N ALA A 211 4.40 18.84 12.21
CA ALA A 211 4.95 19.19 10.89
C ALA A 211 4.26 18.46 9.70
N GLY A 212 2.94 18.26 9.80
CA GLY A 212 2.14 17.54 8.80
C GLY A 212 2.19 16.01 8.89
N THR A 213 2.92 15.44 9.86
CA THR A 213 2.91 13.99 10.12
C THR A 213 1.87 13.69 11.20
N PRO A 214 0.80 12.92 10.89
CA PRO A 214 -0.24 12.58 11.86
C PRO A 214 0.29 11.59 12.91
N PHE A 215 -0.29 11.65 14.11
CA PHE A 215 -0.06 10.72 15.20
C PHE A 215 -1.29 10.62 16.09
N THR A 216 -1.39 9.49 16.78
CA THR A 216 -2.44 9.24 17.77
C THR A 216 -1.85 9.40 19.16
N TYR A 217 -2.67 9.85 20.11
CA TYR A 217 -2.31 9.86 21.51
C TYR A 217 -3.49 9.43 22.35
N THR A 218 -3.18 8.76 23.45
CA THR A 218 -4.15 8.18 24.36
C THR A 218 -4.00 8.83 25.70
N VAL A 219 -5.07 9.43 26.21
CA VAL A 219 -5.10 10.02 27.54
C VAL A 219 -5.40 8.93 28.56
N LEU A 220 -4.42 8.60 29.39
CA LEU A 220 -4.48 7.59 30.43
C LEU A 220 -4.26 8.21 31.82
N PRO A 221 -5.28 8.83 32.42
CA PRO A 221 -5.19 9.28 33.80
C PRO A 221 -5.08 8.09 34.75
N GLU A 222 -4.21 8.23 35.74
CA GLU A 222 -4.08 7.25 36.81
C GLU A 222 -5.34 7.24 37.68
N SER A 223 -5.99 6.08 37.80
CA SER A 223 -7.28 5.91 38.46
C SER A 223 -7.25 4.80 39.52
N THR A 224 -6.71 5.09 40.71
CA THR A 224 -6.63 4.13 41.84
C THR A 224 -7.34 4.66 43.11
N PRO A 225 -8.47 4.09 43.59
CA PRO A 225 -9.46 3.24 42.91
C PRO A 225 -10.81 3.93 42.64
N THR A 226 -11.51 3.43 41.61
CA THR A 226 -12.89 3.70 41.15
C THR A 226 -13.34 5.16 41.21
N SER A 227 -12.94 5.94 40.22
CA SER A 227 -13.77 7.05 39.76
C SER A 227 -15.08 6.49 39.18
N SER A 228 -16.20 7.20 39.36
CA SER A 228 -17.53 6.75 38.90
C SER A 228 -17.61 6.48 37.39
N GLY A 229 -16.71 7.09 36.61
CA GLY A 229 -16.62 6.92 35.16
C GLY A 229 -15.98 5.60 34.71
N CYS A 230 -15.34 4.84 35.61
CA CYS A 230 -14.53 3.67 35.25
C CYS A 230 -15.09 2.30 35.55
N GLY A 231 -16.31 2.25 36.08
CA GLY A 231 -16.87 1.01 36.57
C GLY A 231 -16.04 0.41 37.70
N ALA A 232 -16.53 -0.68 38.27
CA ALA A 232 -15.76 -1.49 39.20
C ALA A 232 -15.09 -2.62 38.40
N SER A 233 -13.78 -2.78 38.54
CA SER A 233 -13.09 -3.97 38.04
C SER A 233 -12.74 -4.95 39.15
N SER A 234 -12.49 -6.19 38.75
CA SER A 234 -12.23 -7.34 39.61
C SER A 234 -10.76 -7.49 40.06
N GLY A 235 -9.86 -6.54 39.76
CA GLY A 235 -8.43 -6.62 40.09
C GLY A 235 -7.98 -5.50 41.02
N GLY A 236 -7.74 -5.82 42.29
CA GLY A 236 -7.21 -4.88 43.28
C GLY A 236 -5.85 -4.28 42.89
N ASP A 237 -5.60 -3.06 43.39
CA ASP A 237 -4.48 -2.11 43.12
C ASP A 237 -4.64 -1.12 41.94
N GLY A 238 -5.57 -1.38 41.00
CA GLY A 238 -5.88 -0.48 39.88
C GLY A 238 -4.96 -0.62 38.66
N PHE A 239 -3.90 -1.42 38.71
CA PHE A 239 -3.05 -1.70 37.55
C PHE A 239 -3.73 -2.59 36.50
N GLY A 240 -4.61 -3.51 36.94
CA GLY A 240 -5.50 -4.26 36.06
C GLY A 240 -6.45 -3.36 35.25
N ASN A 241 -6.86 -2.21 35.81
CA ASN A 241 -7.65 -1.22 35.07
C ASN A 241 -6.83 -0.49 34.06
N LEU A 242 -5.63 -0.05 34.43
CA LEU A 242 -4.74 0.63 33.52
C LEU A 242 -4.48 -0.24 32.29
N THR A 243 -4.14 -1.52 32.48
CA THR A 243 -3.88 -2.46 31.37
C THR A 243 -5.14 -2.77 30.54
N ALA A 244 -6.32 -2.88 31.17
CA ALA A 244 -7.59 -3.01 30.44
C ALA A 244 -7.89 -1.76 29.59
N MET A 245 -7.73 -0.55 30.15
CA MET A 245 -7.92 0.71 29.44
C MET A 245 -6.89 0.86 28.31
N THR A 246 -5.60 0.64 28.57
CA THR A 246 -4.58 0.70 27.53
C THR A 246 -4.89 -0.27 26.39
N SER A 247 -5.35 -1.49 26.69
CA SER A 247 -5.73 -2.46 25.65
C SER A 247 -7.02 -2.10 24.89
N HIS A 248 -7.90 -1.31 25.50
CA HIS A 248 -9.11 -0.78 24.88
C HIS A 248 -8.71 0.26 23.82
N GLU A 249 -8.01 1.29 24.27
CA GLU A 249 -7.57 2.40 23.43
C GLU A 249 -6.59 1.96 22.34
N LEU A 250 -5.74 0.97 22.61
CA LEU A 250 -4.83 0.40 21.60
C LEU A 250 -5.59 -0.17 20.39
N LEU A 251 -6.67 -0.94 20.60
CA LEU A 251 -7.36 -1.53 19.45
C LEU A 251 -8.33 -0.55 18.79
N GLU A 252 -8.84 0.43 19.52
CA GLU A 252 -9.58 1.54 18.92
C GLU A 252 -8.67 2.38 18.02
N SER A 253 -7.54 2.87 18.55
CA SER A 253 -6.57 3.64 17.77
C SER A 253 -6.04 2.87 16.57
N MET A 254 -5.85 1.55 16.68
CA MET A 254 -5.46 0.74 15.53
C MET A 254 -6.52 0.72 14.42
N THR A 255 -7.80 0.70 14.78
CA THR A 255 -8.92 0.62 13.82
C THR A 255 -9.47 1.97 13.39
N ASP A 256 -9.20 3.04 14.13
CA ASP A 256 -9.66 4.41 13.86
C ASP A 256 -8.74 5.48 14.49
N PRO A 257 -7.47 5.58 14.07
CA PRO A 257 -6.46 6.43 14.70
C PRO A 257 -6.74 7.94 14.66
N GLU A 258 -7.67 8.39 13.81
CA GLU A 258 -7.99 9.80 13.56
C GLU A 258 -9.43 10.16 13.93
N VAL A 259 -10.02 9.44 14.91
CA VAL A 259 -11.38 9.67 15.41
C VAL A 259 -11.57 11.09 15.97
N GLY A 260 -10.52 11.68 16.57
CA GLY A 260 -10.57 12.99 17.20
C GLY A 260 -10.74 14.15 16.21
N SER A 261 -10.27 13.99 14.97
CA SER A 261 -10.41 14.97 13.89
C SER A 261 -11.57 14.68 12.92
N ALA A 262 -12.28 13.56 13.09
CA ALA A 262 -13.43 13.20 12.28
C ALA A 262 -14.57 14.24 12.41
N PRO A 263 -15.09 14.82 11.31
CA PRO A 263 -16.18 15.82 11.37
C PRO A 263 -17.59 15.17 11.36
N GLY A 264 -17.66 13.88 11.08
CA GLY A 264 -18.88 13.12 10.81
C GLY A 264 -18.61 11.62 10.83
N LEU A 265 -19.65 10.86 10.49
CA LEU A 265 -19.53 9.49 9.99
C LEU A 265 -18.98 9.50 8.55
N LEU A 266 -17.76 10.02 8.39
CA LEU A 266 -17.03 10.19 7.13
C LEU A 266 -15.53 10.40 7.43
N PRO A 267 -14.63 10.31 6.43
CA PRO A 267 -13.19 10.44 6.67
C PRO A 267 -12.84 11.76 7.40
N PRO A 268 -11.82 11.75 8.28
CA PRO A 268 -10.87 10.68 8.53
C PRO A 268 -11.35 9.54 9.44
N LEU A 269 -12.63 9.45 9.80
CA LEU A 269 -13.19 8.29 10.53
C LEU A 269 -12.99 6.98 9.75
N ALA A 270 -12.51 5.94 10.40
CA ALA A 270 -12.32 4.61 9.85
C ALA A 270 -13.43 3.64 10.31
N TRP A 271 -13.17 2.72 11.23
CA TRP A 271 -14.15 1.71 11.63
C TRP A 271 -14.97 2.15 12.83
N TYR A 272 -16.25 2.40 12.62
CA TYR A 272 -17.12 2.97 13.65
C TYR A 272 -18.55 2.44 13.56
N ASP A 273 -19.24 2.34 14.70
CA ASP A 273 -20.68 2.09 14.76
C ASP A 273 -21.40 3.38 15.20
N GLY A 274 -22.27 3.91 14.34
CA GLY A 274 -22.91 5.22 14.59
C GLY A 274 -23.82 5.28 15.82
N SER A 275 -24.14 4.15 16.45
CA SER A 275 -24.94 4.07 17.67
C SER A 275 -24.15 3.60 18.90
N ASN A 276 -23.07 2.85 18.70
CA ASN A 276 -22.37 2.13 19.75
C ASN A 276 -20.89 2.51 19.88
N GLY A 277 -20.34 3.30 18.97
CA GLY A 277 -18.97 3.80 19.06
C GLY A 277 -17.94 2.91 18.37
N GLU A 278 -16.73 2.94 18.91
CA GLU A 278 -15.58 2.21 18.40
C GLU A 278 -15.57 0.74 18.85
N ILE A 279 -14.56 -0.01 18.42
CA ILE A 279 -14.43 -1.44 18.71
C ILE A 279 -14.39 -1.75 20.22
N GLY A 280 -13.79 -0.86 21.02
CA GLY A 280 -13.68 -0.98 22.47
C GLY A 280 -14.94 -0.53 23.19
N ASP A 281 -15.57 0.55 22.74
CA ASP A 281 -16.82 1.08 23.27
C ASP A 281 -17.94 0.02 23.34
N ILE A 282 -18.11 -0.73 22.26
CA ILE A 282 -19.15 -1.79 22.16
C ILE A 282 -18.94 -2.86 23.25
N CYS A 283 -17.68 -3.09 23.64
CA CYS A 283 -17.27 -4.11 24.60
C CYS A 283 -16.83 -3.57 25.95
N ASN A 284 -17.13 -2.29 26.21
CA ASN A 284 -16.71 -1.59 27.41
C ASN A 284 -16.99 -2.41 28.68
N GLY A 285 -15.99 -2.50 29.57
CA GLY A 285 -16.07 -3.21 30.85
C GLY A 285 -16.03 -4.74 30.76
N GLN A 286 -16.05 -5.35 29.58
CA GLN A 286 -15.88 -6.78 29.43
C GLN A 286 -14.40 -7.14 29.44
N GLN A 287 -13.89 -7.60 30.58
CA GLN A 287 -12.47 -7.94 30.73
C GLN A 287 -12.18 -9.42 30.45
N ALA A 288 -10.91 -9.72 30.20
CA ALA A 288 -10.38 -11.05 30.08
C ALA A 288 -8.89 -11.08 30.46
N THR A 289 -8.36 -12.29 30.65
CA THR A 289 -6.93 -12.50 30.85
C THR A 289 -6.27 -12.84 29.51
N LEU A 290 -5.25 -12.07 29.15
CA LEU A 290 -4.39 -12.30 27.99
C LEU A 290 -3.01 -12.78 28.47
N ILE A 291 -2.51 -13.86 27.87
CA ILE A 291 -1.18 -14.39 28.16
C ILE A 291 -0.27 -14.08 26.97
N LEU A 292 0.79 -13.32 27.23
CA LEU A 292 1.82 -12.99 26.24
C LEU A 292 3.19 -13.46 26.77
N GLY A 293 3.71 -14.53 26.18
CA GLY A 293 4.91 -15.19 26.69
C GLY A 293 4.68 -15.75 28.10
N ALA A 294 5.49 -15.30 29.06
CA ALA A 294 5.36 -15.68 30.48
C ALA A 294 4.47 -14.72 31.30
N SER A 295 4.01 -13.62 30.70
CA SER A 295 3.25 -12.58 31.39
C SER A 295 1.75 -12.79 31.22
N SER A 296 1.00 -12.46 32.27
CA SER A 296 -0.47 -12.50 32.29
C SER A 296 -0.99 -11.09 32.54
N TRP A 297 -1.87 -10.61 31.67
CA TRP A 297 -2.39 -9.25 31.68
C TRP A 297 -3.92 -9.25 31.71
N THR A 298 -4.50 -8.30 32.42
CA THR A 298 -5.93 -7.98 32.27
C THR A 298 -6.07 -7.08 31.04
N VAL A 299 -6.92 -7.49 30.10
CA VAL A 299 -7.25 -6.72 28.91
C VAL A 299 -8.76 -6.58 28.78
N GLN A 300 -9.23 -5.63 27.99
CA GLN A 300 -10.62 -5.61 27.57
C GLN A 300 -10.82 -6.54 26.38
N LYS A 301 -12.01 -7.15 26.28
CA LYS A 301 -12.49 -7.75 25.04
C LYS A 301 -12.85 -6.64 24.05
N GLN A 302 -12.79 -6.97 22.78
CA GLN A 302 -13.07 -6.09 21.66
C GLN A 302 -14.18 -6.65 20.78
N TRP A 303 -14.93 -5.77 20.12
CA TRP A 303 -16.03 -6.20 19.28
C TRP A 303 -15.52 -6.90 18.03
N SER A 304 -16.14 -8.04 17.71
CA SER A 304 -15.98 -8.68 16.43
C SER A 304 -17.27 -8.65 15.61
N ASN A 305 -17.18 -8.10 14.40
CA ASN A 305 -18.26 -8.18 13.42
C ASN A 305 -18.48 -9.63 12.97
N ALA A 306 -17.40 -10.37 12.69
CA ALA A 306 -17.47 -11.76 12.23
C ALA A 306 -18.14 -12.69 13.25
N GLU A 307 -17.84 -12.52 14.54
CA GLU A 307 -18.43 -13.34 15.61
C GLU A 307 -19.70 -12.72 16.22
N SER A 308 -19.99 -11.45 15.92
CA SER A 308 -21.06 -10.68 16.57
C SER A 308 -20.97 -10.74 18.10
N ALA A 309 -19.75 -10.64 18.63
CA ALA A 309 -19.45 -10.83 20.04
C ALA A 309 -18.19 -10.06 20.48
N CYS A 310 -18.09 -9.81 21.78
CA CYS A 310 -16.88 -9.30 22.42
C CYS A 310 -15.90 -10.44 22.67
N ILE A 311 -14.71 -10.37 22.05
CA ILE A 311 -13.69 -11.42 22.07
C ILE A 311 -12.32 -10.86 22.45
N VAL A 312 -11.42 -11.72 22.92
CA VAL A 312 -9.98 -11.42 22.99
C VAL A 312 -9.29 -11.87 21.72
N SER A 313 -9.77 -12.97 21.14
CA SER A 313 -9.16 -13.62 19.99
C SER A 313 -10.20 -14.36 19.13
N HIS A 314 -10.02 -14.32 17.80
CA HIS A 314 -10.88 -14.90 16.75
C HIS A 314 -10.94 -16.44 16.73
N VAL A 315 -10.09 -17.14 17.49
CA VAL A 315 -10.17 -18.60 17.58
C VAL A 315 -10.02 -19.08 19.02
N SER A 316 -10.78 -20.12 19.38
CA SER A 316 -10.58 -20.87 20.63
C SER A 316 -9.24 -21.64 20.56
N GLY A 317 -8.13 -20.94 20.76
CA GLY A 317 -6.78 -21.51 20.66
C GLY A 317 -5.68 -20.59 20.11
N GLY A 318 -5.98 -19.32 19.79
CA GLY A 318 -5.04 -18.34 19.22
C GLY A 318 -4.61 -18.66 17.78
N LEU A 319 -4.95 -17.80 16.81
CA LEU A 319 -4.28 -17.84 15.52
C LEU A 319 -2.83 -17.42 15.80
N LYS A 320 -1.87 -18.31 15.57
CA LYS A 320 -0.48 -17.90 15.41
C LYS A 320 -0.45 -17.17 14.07
N GLY A 321 -0.29 -15.85 14.11
CA GLY A 321 -0.29 -15.01 12.93
C GLY A 321 0.77 -15.44 11.92
N VAL A 322 0.86 -14.70 10.82
CA VAL A 322 1.93 -14.90 9.84
C VAL A 322 3.26 -14.62 10.54
N SER A 323 4.19 -15.57 10.51
CA SER A 323 5.57 -15.32 10.93
C SER A 323 6.29 -14.65 9.76
N ALA A 324 6.14 -13.32 9.67
CA ALA A 324 6.79 -12.51 8.66
C ALA A 324 8.29 -12.45 8.91
N GLU A 325 9.07 -12.68 7.85
CA GLU A 325 10.52 -12.69 7.88
C GLU A 325 11.05 -12.16 6.55
N PHE A 326 12.05 -11.26 6.59
CA PHE A 326 12.83 -10.92 5.42
C PHE A 326 14.29 -10.64 5.73
N SER A 327 15.12 -10.65 4.69
CA SER A 327 16.51 -10.23 4.74
C SER A 327 16.84 -9.28 3.60
N PRO A 328 17.55 -8.16 3.87
CA PRO A 328 18.14 -7.35 2.82
C PRO A 328 19.19 -8.16 2.06
N VAL A 329 19.12 -8.14 0.74
CA VAL A 329 19.99 -8.92 -0.14
C VAL A 329 20.45 -8.09 -1.33
N ALA A 330 21.69 -8.30 -1.75
CA ALA A 330 22.18 -7.83 -3.03
C ALA A 330 21.59 -8.71 -4.16
N THR A 331 20.74 -8.16 -5.03
CA THR A 331 20.07 -8.93 -6.09
C THR A 331 20.57 -8.58 -7.49
N SER A 332 20.47 -9.54 -8.41
CA SER A 332 20.66 -9.28 -9.84
C SER A 332 19.45 -8.50 -10.37
N GLY A 333 19.57 -7.18 -10.49
CA GLY A 333 18.51 -6.33 -11.07
C GLY A 333 18.29 -4.99 -10.37
N ALA A 334 18.75 -4.82 -9.13
CA ALA A 334 18.61 -3.55 -8.41
C ALA A 334 19.70 -3.32 -7.35
N PRO A 335 19.95 -2.07 -6.92
CA PRO A 335 20.98 -1.75 -5.93
C PRO A 335 20.66 -2.28 -4.52
N THR A 336 19.38 -2.43 -4.20
CA THR A 336 18.87 -2.88 -2.90
C THR A 336 17.72 -3.86 -3.12
N GLY A 337 17.87 -5.10 -2.67
CA GLY A 337 16.86 -6.16 -2.75
C GLY A 337 16.46 -6.66 -1.37
N PHE A 338 15.32 -7.35 -1.32
CA PHE A 338 14.70 -7.88 -0.10
C PHE A 338 14.10 -9.25 -0.40
N ASP A 339 14.44 -10.26 0.40
CA ASP A 339 13.92 -11.62 0.26
C ASP A 339 13.10 -12.01 1.49
N ALA A 340 11.80 -12.20 1.29
CA ALA A 340 10.83 -12.58 2.32
C ALA A 340 10.36 -14.04 2.21
N ARG A 341 11.05 -14.89 1.43
CA ARG A 341 10.67 -16.31 1.26
C ARG A 341 10.71 -17.14 2.55
N ALA A 342 11.37 -16.64 3.59
CA ALA A 342 11.38 -17.26 4.91
C ALA A 342 10.06 -17.04 5.69
N THR A 343 9.17 -16.18 5.19
CA THR A 343 7.85 -15.94 5.79
C THR A 343 6.99 -17.21 5.74
N THR A 344 6.30 -17.52 6.84
CA THR A 344 5.41 -18.69 6.94
C THR A 344 4.07 -18.33 7.57
N SER A 345 2.99 -19.03 7.20
CA SER A 345 1.71 -19.01 7.92
C SER A 345 1.49 -20.39 8.58
N PRO A 346 1.97 -20.59 9.82
CA PRO A 346 1.93 -21.91 10.47
C PRO A 346 0.51 -22.36 10.86
N ASN A 347 -0.44 -21.44 10.98
CA ASN A 347 -1.80 -21.72 11.39
C ASN A 347 -2.88 -21.38 10.34
N GLY A 348 -2.53 -20.71 9.25
CA GLY A 348 -3.41 -20.57 8.09
C GLY A 348 -3.28 -21.76 7.14
N ASN A 349 -3.86 -21.65 5.94
CA ASN A 349 -3.71 -22.64 4.87
C ASN A 349 -2.27 -22.77 4.29
N GLY A 350 -1.29 -22.05 4.86
CA GLY A 350 0.12 -22.06 4.49
C GLY A 350 0.48 -21.14 3.33
N LEU A 351 -0.48 -20.47 2.69
CA LEU A 351 -0.25 -19.58 1.54
C LEU A 351 -0.30 -18.11 1.94
N ILE A 352 0.80 -17.40 1.67
CA ILE A 352 0.84 -15.94 1.80
C ILE A 352 0.16 -15.33 0.57
N ALA A 353 -0.85 -14.48 0.79
CA ALA A 353 -1.60 -13.83 -0.26
C ALA A 353 -0.94 -12.53 -0.74
N THR A 354 -0.36 -11.75 0.19
CA THR A 354 0.28 -10.47 -0.13
C THR A 354 1.45 -10.16 0.79
N TYR A 355 2.47 -9.51 0.21
CA TYR A 355 3.59 -8.88 0.90
C TYR A 355 3.48 -7.38 0.69
N SER A 356 3.28 -6.65 1.78
CA SER A 356 3.19 -5.18 1.79
C SER A 356 4.45 -4.61 2.42
N TRP A 357 5.13 -3.73 1.70
CA TRP A 357 6.38 -3.10 2.10
C TRP A 357 6.18 -1.61 2.35
N ASP A 358 6.66 -1.14 3.50
CA ASP A 358 6.99 0.26 3.74
C ASP A 358 8.51 0.41 3.69
N TRP A 359 9.01 1.25 2.79
CA TRP A 359 10.44 1.36 2.52
C TRP A 359 11.18 2.27 3.50
N GLY A 360 10.46 2.96 4.39
CA GLY A 360 11.01 3.91 5.34
C GLY A 360 11.47 5.23 4.72
N ASP A 361 11.06 5.53 3.49
CA ASP A 361 11.34 6.79 2.78
C ASP A 361 10.06 7.52 2.32
N GLY A 362 8.91 7.14 2.87
CA GLY A 362 7.60 7.68 2.51
C GLY A 362 6.94 6.96 1.33
N THR A 363 7.59 5.94 0.75
CA THR A 363 6.99 5.11 -0.30
C THR A 363 6.68 3.69 0.20
N SER A 364 5.69 3.06 -0.41
CA SER A 364 5.26 1.70 -0.12
C SER A 364 4.99 0.91 -1.40
N SER A 365 4.93 -0.41 -1.28
CA SER A 365 4.51 -1.29 -2.38
C SER A 365 3.79 -2.52 -1.82
N ALA A 366 2.97 -3.17 -2.63
CA ALA A 366 2.32 -4.42 -2.25
C ALA A 366 2.21 -5.36 -3.45
N GLY A 367 2.30 -6.66 -3.21
CA GLY A 367 2.14 -7.67 -4.24
C GLY A 367 2.32 -9.09 -3.70
N PRO A 368 2.03 -10.11 -4.52
CA PRO A 368 2.15 -11.51 -4.09
C PRO A 368 3.61 -12.01 -4.09
N ASP A 369 4.54 -11.27 -4.69
CA ASP A 369 5.93 -11.71 -4.83
C ASP A 369 6.71 -11.56 -3.51
N PRO A 370 7.34 -12.63 -2.99
CA PRO A 370 8.12 -12.59 -1.74
C PRO A 370 9.48 -11.92 -1.92
N VAL A 371 9.85 -11.51 -3.14
CA VAL A 371 11.09 -10.79 -3.41
C VAL A 371 10.75 -9.44 -4.00
N ALA A 372 11.34 -8.41 -3.40
CA ALA A 372 11.15 -7.05 -3.82
C ALA A 372 12.51 -6.34 -3.96
N SER A 373 12.50 -5.26 -4.72
CA SER A 373 13.64 -4.36 -4.84
C SER A 373 13.17 -2.92 -4.72
N HIS A 374 13.98 -2.08 -4.09
CA HIS A 374 13.66 -0.67 -3.93
C HIS A 374 14.88 0.20 -4.21
N ALA A 375 14.68 1.32 -4.89
CA ALA A 375 15.75 2.24 -5.24
C ALA A 375 15.63 3.51 -4.39
N TYR A 376 16.47 3.63 -3.37
CA TYR A 376 16.49 4.80 -2.51
C TYR A 376 17.09 6.02 -3.21
N ALA A 377 16.41 7.16 -3.14
CA ALA A 377 16.89 8.41 -3.73
C ALA A 377 18.10 8.99 -2.98
N THR A 378 18.12 8.88 -1.65
CA THR A 378 19.22 9.36 -0.79
C THR A 378 19.89 8.20 -0.05
N PRO A 379 21.20 8.26 0.25
CA PRO A 379 21.82 7.31 1.16
C PRO A 379 21.35 7.55 2.60
N GLY A 380 21.57 6.57 3.48
CA GLY A 380 21.26 6.69 4.89
C GLY A 380 20.53 5.50 5.49
N ARG A 381 20.26 5.61 6.79
CA ARG A 381 19.59 4.62 7.63
C ARG A 381 18.07 4.81 7.58
N ARG A 382 17.33 3.73 7.36
CA ARG A 382 15.86 3.70 7.31
C ARG A 382 15.32 2.47 8.00
N LEU A 383 14.07 2.54 8.46
CA LEU A 383 13.33 1.37 8.93
C LEU A 383 12.47 0.83 7.80
N VAL A 384 12.80 -0.34 7.30
CA VAL A 384 11.96 -1.08 6.34
C VAL A 384 11.02 -1.98 7.12
N THR A 385 9.75 -1.96 6.74
CA THR A 385 8.71 -2.79 7.34
C THR A 385 8.07 -3.67 6.29
N LEU A 386 8.03 -4.97 6.56
CA LEU A 386 7.20 -5.91 5.82
C LEU A 386 5.97 -6.24 6.65
N VAL A 387 4.79 -6.20 6.04
CA VAL A 387 3.59 -6.86 6.55
C VAL A 387 3.18 -7.93 5.54
N ALA A 388 3.17 -9.18 5.97
CA ALA A 388 2.71 -10.30 5.15
C ALA A 388 1.34 -10.75 5.64
N THR A 389 0.40 -10.94 4.70
CA THR A 389 -0.97 -11.35 5.00
C THR A 389 -1.26 -12.64 4.24
N ASP A 390 -1.79 -13.64 4.93
CA ASP A 390 -2.17 -14.91 4.32
C ASP A 390 -3.56 -14.86 3.68
N ALA A 391 -3.93 -15.94 3.00
CA ALA A 391 -5.20 -16.03 2.28
C ALA A 391 -6.44 -16.09 3.21
N ASP A 392 -6.25 -16.34 4.51
CA ASP A 392 -7.32 -16.36 5.51
C ASP A 392 -7.45 -14.99 6.23
N GLY A 393 -6.62 -14.01 5.86
CA GLY A 393 -6.62 -12.65 6.39
C GLY A 393 -5.75 -12.44 7.63
N ALA A 394 -5.08 -13.48 8.13
CA ALA A 394 -4.14 -13.32 9.22
C ALA A 394 -2.86 -12.64 8.71
N SER A 395 -2.23 -11.83 9.54
CA SER A 395 -1.06 -11.05 9.16
C SER A 395 0.01 -11.06 10.23
N GLY A 396 1.20 -10.61 9.83
CA GLY A 396 2.35 -10.43 10.70
C GLY A 396 3.34 -9.49 10.06
N ALA A 397 4.24 -8.93 10.87
CA ALA A 397 5.25 -8.00 10.38
C ALA A 397 6.66 -8.35 10.81
N GLN A 398 7.61 -7.80 10.04
CA GLN A 398 9.01 -7.77 10.39
C GLN A 398 9.57 -6.38 10.14
N PHE A 399 10.44 -5.94 11.03
CA PHE A 399 11.09 -4.64 10.99
C PHE A 399 12.59 -4.82 10.85
N ALA A 400 13.20 -4.20 9.84
CA ALA A 400 14.65 -4.19 9.68
C ALA A 400 15.16 -2.76 9.50
N THR A 401 16.22 -2.43 10.22
CA THR A 401 16.97 -1.23 9.87
C THR A 401 17.89 -1.51 8.69
N VAL A 402 17.74 -0.73 7.62
CA VAL A 402 18.53 -0.81 6.40
C VAL A 402 19.34 0.45 6.25
N THR A 403 20.63 0.30 5.98
CA THR A 403 21.53 1.43 5.67
C THR A 403 21.96 1.31 4.23
N THR A 404 21.93 2.43 3.50
CA THR A 404 22.47 2.53 2.14
C THR A 404 23.58 3.57 2.05
N GLN A 405 24.56 3.30 1.19
CA GLN A 405 25.71 4.13 0.93
C GLN A 405 25.74 4.55 -0.54
N ASN A 406 26.15 5.78 -0.82
CA ASN A 406 26.23 6.28 -2.18
C ASN A 406 27.53 5.83 -2.87
N LEU A 407 27.42 5.29 -4.08
CA LEU A 407 28.56 5.05 -4.98
C LEU A 407 28.45 5.97 -6.18
N THR A 408 29.42 6.87 -6.33
CA THR A 408 29.52 7.76 -7.49
C THR A 408 30.55 7.23 -8.48
N VAL A 409 30.18 7.21 -9.75
CA VAL A 409 31.04 6.81 -10.87
C VAL A 409 31.19 7.98 -11.82
N SER A 410 32.41 8.18 -12.32
CA SER A 410 32.69 9.07 -13.44
C SER A 410 33.64 8.42 -14.45
N THR A 411 33.66 8.94 -15.67
CA THR A 411 34.58 8.50 -16.72
C THR A 411 35.34 9.66 -17.34
N VAL A 412 36.63 9.46 -17.60
CA VAL A 412 37.44 10.32 -18.47
C VAL A 412 37.69 9.58 -19.78
N GLY A 413 37.57 10.25 -20.92
CA GLY A 413 37.67 9.59 -22.24
C GLY A 413 36.36 8.95 -22.70
N SER A 414 36.43 7.95 -23.57
CA SER A 414 35.25 7.35 -24.20
C SER A 414 34.99 5.92 -23.72
N GLY A 415 34.10 5.77 -22.75
CA GLY A 415 33.70 4.47 -22.20
C GLY A 415 32.51 4.60 -21.26
N GLN A 416 32.07 3.47 -20.71
CA GLN A 416 31.04 3.41 -19.68
C GLN A 416 31.42 2.43 -18.58
N VAL A 417 30.79 2.58 -17.43
CA VAL A 417 30.94 1.68 -16.30
C VAL A 417 29.57 1.10 -15.97
N THR A 418 29.55 -0.20 -15.74
CA THR A 418 28.37 -0.94 -15.26
C THR A 418 28.65 -1.54 -13.88
N SER A 419 27.59 -1.83 -13.10
CA SER A 419 27.72 -2.46 -11.78
C SER A 419 26.96 -3.79 -11.65
N ALA A 420 27.45 -4.64 -10.77
CA ALA A 420 26.76 -5.80 -10.19
C ALA A 420 26.90 -5.75 -8.65
N PRO A 421 25.81 -5.63 -7.87
CA PRO A 421 24.40 -5.51 -8.26
C PRO A 421 24.11 -4.38 -9.26
N ALA A 422 23.06 -4.56 -10.06
CA ALA A 422 22.69 -3.59 -11.08
C ALA A 422 22.28 -2.26 -10.42
N GLY A 423 22.65 -1.15 -11.02
CA GLY A 423 22.40 0.18 -10.44
C GLY A 423 23.12 1.30 -11.17
N LEU A 424 24.28 0.99 -11.74
CA LEU A 424 25.10 1.90 -12.53
C LEU A 424 25.26 1.33 -13.94
N SER A 425 25.06 2.17 -14.94
CA SER A 425 25.32 1.89 -16.36
C SER A 425 25.46 3.22 -17.09
N CYS A 426 26.60 3.88 -16.89
CA CYS A 426 26.76 5.28 -17.29
C CYS A 426 28.25 5.66 -17.47
N GLY A 427 28.47 6.85 -18.05
CA GLY A 427 29.76 7.55 -17.94
C GLY A 427 29.89 8.28 -16.60
N THR A 428 28.89 9.10 -16.25
CA THR A 428 28.83 9.75 -14.92
C THR A 428 27.44 9.59 -14.32
N CYS A 429 27.34 8.94 -13.17
CA CYS A 429 26.11 8.78 -12.40
C CYS A 429 26.43 8.25 -10.99
N SER A 430 25.42 8.16 -10.14
CA SER A 430 25.53 7.54 -8.82
C SER A 430 24.32 6.67 -8.52
N ALA A 431 24.49 5.73 -7.59
CA ALA A 431 23.44 4.88 -7.08
C ALA A 431 23.69 4.57 -5.60
N ASN A 432 22.62 4.27 -4.86
CA ASN A 432 22.70 3.93 -3.43
C ASN A 432 22.59 2.42 -3.25
N PHE A 433 23.64 1.81 -2.71
CA PHE A 433 23.74 0.37 -2.46
C PHE A 433 23.66 0.07 -0.97
N LEU A 434 23.27 -1.14 -0.61
CA LEU A 434 23.27 -1.60 0.78
C LEU A 434 24.65 -1.45 1.44
N ASP A 435 24.65 -1.05 2.71
CA ASP A 435 25.86 -1.06 3.54
C ASP A 435 26.42 -2.49 3.66
N GLY A 436 27.74 -2.62 3.56
CA GLY A 436 28.46 -3.90 3.48
C GLY A 436 28.40 -4.59 2.10
N ALA A 437 27.61 -4.09 1.14
CA ALA A 437 27.52 -4.73 -0.17
C ALA A 437 28.85 -4.67 -0.94
N ALA A 438 29.23 -5.78 -1.57
CA ALA A 438 30.32 -5.83 -2.54
C ALA A 438 29.78 -5.51 -3.94
N VAL A 439 30.15 -4.35 -4.48
CA VAL A 439 29.73 -3.88 -5.80
C VAL A 439 30.87 -4.11 -6.79
N SER A 440 30.67 -5.01 -7.75
CA SER A 440 31.58 -5.22 -8.86
C SER A 440 31.29 -4.21 -9.97
N LEU A 441 32.31 -3.48 -10.40
CA LEU A 441 32.26 -2.48 -11.47
C LEU A 441 33.03 -2.97 -12.68
N ALA A 442 32.45 -2.83 -13.87
CA ALA A 442 33.10 -3.20 -15.13
C ALA A 442 33.21 -1.97 -16.04
N ALA A 443 34.44 -1.55 -16.33
CA ALA A 443 34.74 -0.52 -17.31
C ALA A 443 34.74 -1.11 -18.73
N THR A 444 33.84 -0.61 -19.58
CA THR A 444 33.71 -1.01 -20.98
C THR A 444 34.09 0.17 -21.87
N PRO A 445 35.23 0.11 -22.59
CA PRO A 445 35.60 1.14 -23.55
C PRO A 445 34.58 1.24 -24.69
N SER A 446 34.35 2.45 -25.19
CA SER A 446 33.62 2.63 -26.45
C SER A 446 34.45 2.13 -27.63
N PRO A 447 33.84 1.82 -28.80
CA PRO A 447 34.59 1.46 -30.00
C PRO A 447 35.68 2.47 -30.34
N GLY A 448 36.92 1.99 -30.54
CA GLY A 448 38.08 2.85 -30.83
C GLY A 448 38.75 3.47 -29.60
N ALA A 449 38.29 3.15 -28.38
CA ALA A 449 38.94 3.50 -27.13
C ALA A 449 39.45 2.25 -26.39
N ALA A 450 40.33 2.45 -25.42
CA ALA A 450 40.83 1.42 -24.51
C ALA A 450 40.71 1.88 -23.06
N PHE A 451 40.53 0.95 -22.13
CA PHE A 451 40.61 1.22 -20.70
C PHE A 451 42.07 1.44 -20.31
N VAL A 452 42.35 2.51 -19.56
CA VAL A 452 43.70 2.89 -19.14
C VAL A 452 43.91 2.51 -17.68
N SER A 453 43.08 3.05 -16.78
CA SER A 453 43.19 2.81 -15.34
C SER A 453 41.96 3.28 -14.57
N TRP A 454 41.86 2.87 -13.32
CA TRP A 454 40.95 3.45 -12.35
C TRP A 454 41.66 4.48 -11.46
N THR A 455 40.91 5.45 -10.95
CA THR A 455 41.29 6.26 -9.77
C THR A 455 40.17 6.23 -8.71
N GLY A 456 40.43 6.83 -7.54
CA GLY A 456 39.51 6.77 -6.40
C GLY A 456 39.55 5.41 -5.70
N ASP A 457 38.39 4.92 -5.24
CA ASP A 457 38.28 3.65 -4.49
C ASP A 457 38.65 2.40 -5.31
N CYS A 458 38.83 2.52 -6.62
CA CYS A 458 39.27 1.44 -7.52
C CYS A 458 40.73 1.57 -7.98
N ALA A 459 41.51 2.52 -7.46
CA ALA A 459 42.86 2.79 -7.94
C ALA A 459 43.75 1.52 -7.93
N GLY A 460 44.43 1.26 -9.06
CA GLY A 460 45.32 0.11 -9.23
C GLY A 460 44.63 -1.24 -9.54
N GLN A 461 43.30 -1.28 -9.64
CA GLN A 461 42.56 -2.48 -10.03
C GLN A 461 42.51 -2.67 -11.57
N PRO A 462 42.25 -3.91 -12.07
CA PRO A 462 42.03 -4.15 -13.50
C PRO A 462 40.70 -3.54 -13.97
N ALA A 463 40.36 -3.69 -15.26
CA ALA A 463 39.12 -3.14 -15.85
C ALA A 463 37.83 -3.56 -15.12
N THR A 464 37.88 -4.65 -14.36
CA THR A 464 36.89 -5.01 -13.35
C THR A 464 37.41 -4.68 -11.96
N CYS A 465 36.66 -3.89 -11.20
CA CYS A 465 36.97 -3.52 -9.82
C CYS A 465 35.88 -4.03 -8.88
N THR A 466 36.18 -4.33 -7.62
CA THR A 466 35.15 -4.58 -6.59
C THR A 466 35.30 -3.57 -5.48
N VAL A 467 34.20 -2.89 -5.12
CA VAL A 467 34.12 -1.89 -4.07
C VAL A 467 33.18 -2.38 -2.99
N THR A 468 33.64 -2.42 -1.73
CA THR A 468 32.78 -2.72 -0.58
C THR A 468 32.21 -1.42 -0.01
N MET A 469 30.88 -1.38 0.09
CA MET A 469 30.12 -0.19 0.49
C MET A 469 30.04 -0.05 2.00
N SER A 470 31.07 0.50 2.64
CA SER A 470 31.08 0.81 4.09
C SER A 470 30.92 2.29 4.41
N ALA A 471 30.87 3.13 3.39
CA ALA A 471 30.74 4.59 3.41
C ALA A 471 30.39 5.04 1.98
N ALA A 472 30.21 6.35 1.77
CA ALA A 472 30.18 6.89 0.42
C ALA A 472 31.50 6.60 -0.32
N ARG A 473 31.39 6.16 -1.58
CA ARG A 473 32.52 5.76 -2.43
C ARG A 473 32.50 6.51 -3.75
N ALA A 474 33.67 6.77 -4.30
CA ALA A 474 33.85 7.45 -5.58
C ALA A 474 34.93 6.79 -6.42
N VAL A 475 34.60 6.50 -7.69
CA VAL A 475 35.53 5.90 -8.63
C VAL A 475 35.50 6.62 -9.97
N THR A 476 36.66 6.64 -10.64
CA THR A 476 36.77 7.19 -11.99
C THR A 476 37.45 6.19 -12.91
N ALA A 477 36.79 5.77 -13.98
CA ALA A 477 37.43 5.02 -15.05
C ALA A 477 38.05 5.97 -16.07
N ILE A 478 39.33 5.78 -16.35
CA ILE A 478 40.04 6.50 -17.39
C ILE A 478 40.11 5.60 -18.62
N PHE A 479 39.57 6.09 -19.72
CA PHE A 479 39.68 5.52 -21.05
C PHE A 479 40.55 6.44 -21.92
N THR A 480 41.10 5.89 -23.00
CA THR A 480 41.62 6.74 -24.07
C THR A 480 40.46 7.51 -24.71
N GLY A 481 40.77 8.64 -25.37
CA GLY A 481 39.81 9.23 -26.30
C GLY A 481 39.48 8.23 -27.41
N ALA A 482 38.27 8.29 -27.95
CA ALA A 482 37.97 7.54 -29.17
C ALA A 482 38.93 8.01 -30.27
N SER A 483 39.83 7.13 -30.70
CA SER A 483 40.57 7.37 -31.94
C SER A 483 39.53 7.55 -33.05
N PRO A 484 39.65 8.57 -33.93
CA PRO A 484 38.80 8.60 -35.11
C PRO A 484 38.94 7.25 -35.79
N PRO A 485 37.83 6.55 -36.08
CA PRO A 485 37.92 5.22 -36.64
C PRO A 485 38.88 5.28 -37.83
N PRO A 486 39.87 4.36 -37.95
CA PRO A 486 40.61 4.25 -39.19
C PRO A 486 39.58 4.24 -40.31
N PRO A 487 39.76 5.00 -41.42
CA PRO A 487 38.76 5.15 -42.46
C PRO A 487 38.22 3.76 -42.72
N SER A 488 36.96 3.56 -42.36
CA SER A 488 36.34 2.25 -42.47
C SER A 488 36.61 1.82 -43.89
N ALA A 489 37.30 0.69 -44.08
CA ALA A 489 37.27 0.02 -45.36
C ALA A 489 35.80 0.04 -45.77
N PRO A 490 35.46 0.65 -46.94
CA PRO A 490 34.10 1.05 -47.23
C PRO A 490 33.21 -0.11 -46.88
N ALA A 491 32.27 0.10 -45.95
CA ALA A 491 31.30 -0.90 -45.57
C ALA A 491 30.81 -1.52 -46.86
N ALA A 492 31.10 -2.81 -47.05
CA ALA A 492 30.89 -3.48 -48.34
C ALA A 492 29.48 -3.11 -48.79
N ALA A 493 29.39 -2.41 -49.93
CA ALA A 493 28.14 -1.84 -50.40
C ALA A 493 27.04 -2.92 -50.25
N PRO A 494 25.88 -2.59 -49.65
CA PRO A 494 24.92 -3.59 -49.25
C PRO A 494 24.51 -4.43 -50.47
N ILE A 495 24.91 -5.70 -50.48
CA ILE A 495 24.62 -6.61 -51.58
C ILE A 495 23.15 -7.02 -51.51
N CYS A 496 22.49 -7.08 -52.67
CA CYS A 496 21.15 -7.63 -52.77
C CYS A 496 21.22 -9.14 -52.49
N ILE A 497 20.72 -9.58 -51.34
CA ILE A 497 20.48 -11.01 -51.08
C ILE A 497 19.04 -11.28 -51.47
N VAL A 498 18.84 -11.97 -52.58
CA VAL A 498 17.53 -12.16 -53.18
C VAL A 498 16.60 -12.87 -52.18
N PRO A 499 15.50 -12.23 -51.73
CA PRO A 499 14.59 -12.81 -50.76
C PRO A 499 13.63 -13.81 -51.43
N SER A 500 12.96 -14.64 -50.63
CA SER A 500 11.87 -15.51 -51.12
C SER A 500 10.54 -14.75 -51.16
N LEU A 501 9.99 -14.59 -52.36
CA LEU A 501 8.83 -13.74 -52.64
C LEU A 501 7.59 -14.51 -53.10
N LYS A 502 7.70 -15.82 -53.32
CA LYS A 502 6.60 -16.68 -53.79
C LYS A 502 5.39 -16.56 -52.83
N SER A 503 4.18 -16.43 -53.39
CA SER A 503 2.92 -16.23 -52.66
C SER A 503 2.74 -14.88 -51.95
N ARG A 504 3.77 -14.01 -51.87
CA ARG A 504 3.61 -12.66 -51.31
C ARG A 504 2.75 -11.77 -52.23
N MET A 505 2.03 -10.81 -51.66
CA MET A 505 1.37 -9.75 -52.44
C MET A 505 2.44 -8.86 -53.08
N LEU A 506 2.19 -8.35 -54.30
CA LEU A 506 3.14 -7.51 -55.02
C LEU A 506 3.64 -6.30 -54.20
N ALA A 507 2.77 -5.65 -53.43
CA ALA A 507 3.16 -4.55 -52.56
C ALA A 507 4.18 -4.99 -51.50
N GLY A 508 3.88 -6.05 -50.74
CA GLY A 508 4.81 -6.60 -49.76
C GLY A 508 6.10 -7.16 -50.39
N ALA A 509 6.02 -7.72 -51.60
CA ALA A 509 7.21 -8.19 -52.31
C ALA A 509 8.16 -7.02 -52.69
N ARG A 510 7.62 -5.84 -53.03
CA ARG A 510 8.41 -4.64 -53.28
C ARG A 510 9.09 -4.13 -52.01
N THR A 511 8.36 -4.08 -50.89
CA THR A 511 8.93 -3.72 -49.59
C THR A 511 10.05 -4.66 -49.18
N ILE A 512 9.83 -5.97 -49.29
CA ILE A 512 10.84 -6.99 -48.95
C ILE A 512 12.08 -6.83 -49.83
N LEU A 513 11.93 -6.63 -51.15
CA LEU A 513 13.06 -6.36 -52.05
C LEU A 513 13.84 -5.12 -51.61
N GLN A 514 13.15 -4.01 -51.33
CA GLN A 514 13.78 -2.76 -50.91
C GLN A 514 14.54 -2.91 -49.59
N THR A 515 13.96 -3.59 -48.59
CA THR A 515 14.63 -3.87 -47.30
C THR A 515 15.78 -4.87 -47.44
N SER A 516 15.80 -5.69 -48.50
CA SER A 516 16.89 -6.61 -48.83
C SER A 516 17.91 -6.01 -49.83
N HIS A 517 17.88 -4.70 -50.03
CA HIS A 517 18.79 -3.97 -50.95
C HIS A 517 18.68 -4.40 -52.42
N CYS A 518 17.54 -4.97 -52.82
CA CYS A 518 17.18 -5.33 -54.19
C CYS A 518 16.12 -4.37 -54.74
N SER A 519 15.89 -4.37 -56.04
CA SER A 519 14.78 -3.63 -56.67
C SER A 519 13.79 -4.57 -57.35
N ALA A 520 12.54 -4.13 -57.50
CA ALA A 520 11.56 -4.85 -58.30
C ALA A 520 11.83 -4.59 -59.79
N GLY A 521 12.20 -5.64 -60.53
CA GLY A 521 12.42 -5.57 -61.96
C GLY A 521 11.12 -5.60 -62.76
N ALA A 522 11.19 -6.17 -63.97
CA ALA A 522 10.03 -6.34 -64.84
C ALA A 522 8.94 -7.20 -64.16
N ILE A 523 7.71 -6.69 -64.18
CA ILE A 523 6.54 -7.38 -63.62
C ILE A 523 5.69 -7.94 -64.75
N ALA A 524 5.85 -9.24 -65.00
CA ALA A 524 4.96 -9.96 -65.90
C ALA A 524 3.68 -10.38 -65.17
N ARG A 525 2.56 -10.48 -65.89
CA ARG A 525 1.28 -10.92 -65.31
C ARG A 525 0.72 -12.11 -66.06
N ARG A 526 0.38 -13.19 -65.35
CA ARG A 526 -0.20 -14.42 -65.92
C ARG A 526 -1.41 -14.89 -65.13
N TYR A 527 -2.39 -15.52 -65.79
CA TYR A 527 -3.49 -16.15 -65.08
C TYR A 527 -2.98 -17.36 -64.29
N SER A 528 -3.49 -17.57 -63.07
CA SER A 528 -3.12 -18.69 -62.21
C SER A 528 -4.35 -19.24 -61.50
N ARG A 529 -4.44 -20.56 -61.41
CA ARG A 529 -5.45 -21.24 -60.58
C ARG A 529 -4.98 -21.44 -59.13
N ALA A 530 -3.67 -21.46 -58.92
CA ALA A 530 -3.04 -21.71 -57.62
C ALA A 530 -2.86 -20.44 -56.78
N PHE A 531 -2.67 -19.28 -57.42
CA PHE A 531 -2.42 -18.01 -56.73
C PHE A 531 -3.54 -17.01 -56.97
N SER A 532 -4.05 -16.39 -55.90
CA SER A 532 -5.02 -15.30 -55.99
C SER A 532 -4.45 -14.08 -56.74
N LYS A 533 -5.33 -13.28 -57.35
CA LYS A 533 -4.95 -12.07 -58.10
C LYS A 533 -4.05 -11.18 -57.24
N GLY A 534 -2.92 -10.72 -57.79
CA GLY A 534 -1.98 -9.83 -57.10
C GLY A 534 -0.86 -10.50 -56.31
N ARG A 535 -0.85 -11.84 -56.18
CA ARG A 535 0.26 -12.59 -55.56
C ARG A 535 1.35 -12.96 -56.57
N VAL A 536 2.60 -13.01 -56.11
CA VAL A 536 3.76 -13.46 -56.89
C VAL A 536 3.68 -14.97 -57.10
N ILE A 537 3.66 -15.39 -58.37
CA ILE A 537 3.70 -16.79 -58.82
C ILE A 537 5.14 -17.31 -58.78
N SER A 538 6.07 -16.51 -59.31
CA SER A 538 7.49 -16.83 -59.40
C SER A 538 8.34 -15.55 -59.47
N GLN A 539 9.62 -15.72 -59.16
CA GLN A 539 10.66 -14.69 -59.24
C GLN A 539 11.78 -15.16 -60.17
N GLY A 540 12.43 -14.21 -60.85
CA GLY A 540 13.48 -14.50 -61.84
C GLY A 540 14.84 -14.84 -61.24
N ALA A 541 15.13 -14.35 -60.03
CA ALA A 541 16.37 -14.64 -59.31
C ALA A 541 16.11 -15.65 -58.18
N VAL A 542 17.03 -16.60 -57.98
CA VAL A 542 16.89 -17.66 -56.97
C VAL A 542 17.02 -17.04 -55.57
N PRO A 543 16.14 -17.39 -54.60
CA PRO A 543 16.31 -16.94 -53.22
C PRO A 543 17.69 -17.31 -52.66
N GLY A 544 18.35 -16.37 -51.97
CA GLY A 544 19.70 -16.51 -51.44
C GLY A 544 20.83 -16.13 -52.40
N THR A 545 20.53 -15.88 -53.69
CA THR A 545 21.54 -15.36 -54.63
C THR A 545 22.05 -13.99 -54.17
N ARG A 546 23.37 -13.80 -54.21
CA ARG A 546 24.04 -12.52 -53.95
C ARG A 546 24.17 -11.75 -55.25
N LEU A 547 23.59 -10.56 -55.31
CA LEU A 547 23.62 -9.66 -56.46
C LEU A 547 24.16 -8.27 -56.04
N PRO A 548 24.59 -7.44 -56.99
CA PRO A 548 24.92 -6.04 -56.70
C PRO A 548 23.75 -5.30 -56.04
N SER A 549 24.06 -4.29 -55.23
CA SER A 549 23.05 -3.43 -54.61
C SER A 549 22.10 -2.84 -55.66
N GLY A 550 20.80 -2.87 -55.38
CA GLY A 550 19.76 -2.39 -56.30
C GLY A 550 19.45 -3.32 -57.46
N ALA A 551 20.06 -4.51 -57.55
CA ALA A 551 19.78 -5.46 -58.61
C ALA A 551 18.28 -5.79 -58.72
N ALA A 552 17.81 -5.80 -59.96
CA ALA A 552 16.40 -5.97 -60.29
C ALA A 552 15.98 -7.45 -60.30
N VAL A 553 14.99 -7.80 -59.47
CA VAL A 553 14.39 -9.14 -59.47
C VAL A 553 13.08 -9.09 -60.23
N ASN A 554 13.04 -9.73 -61.40
CA ASN A 554 11.82 -9.84 -62.22
C ASN A 554 10.78 -10.71 -61.52
N LEU A 555 9.51 -10.31 -61.57
CA LEU A 555 8.41 -11.00 -60.90
C LEU A 555 7.32 -11.41 -61.88
N VAL A 556 6.73 -12.59 -61.68
CA VAL A 556 5.49 -12.99 -62.37
C VAL A 556 4.35 -12.95 -61.37
N VAL A 557 3.33 -12.12 -61.61
CA VAL A 557 2.20 -11.89 -60.70
C VAL A 557 0.90 -12.45 -61.27
N SER A 558 0.08 -13.02 -60.39
CA SER A 558 -1.21 -13.60 -60.76
C SER A 558 -2.23 -12.55 -61.21
N LYS A 559 -2.85 -12.77 -62.38
CA LYS A 559 -4.06 -12.07 -62.86
C LYS A 559 -5.35 -12.63 -62.23
N GLY A 560 -5.24 -13.64 -61.36
CA GLY A 560 -6.35 -14.46 -60.89
C GLY A 560 -6.62 -15.64 -61.83
N ARG A 561 -7.76 -16.31 -61.64
CA ARG A 561 -8.18 -17.42 -62.52
C ARG A 561 -8.45 -16.91 -63.92
N ALA A 562 -8.06 -17.67 -64.94
CA ALA A 562 -8.36 -17.33 -66.32
C ALA A 562 -9.90 -17.22 -66.52
N PRO A 563 -10.39 -16.21 -67.25
CA PRO A 563 -11.81 -16.09 -67.58
C PRO A 563 -12.30 -17.39 -68.24
N ALA A 564 -13.44 -17.90 -67.77
CA ALA A 564 -14.03 -19.08 -68.36
C ALA A 564 -14.45 -18.79 -69.81
N THR A 565 -14.00 -19.61 -70.75
CA THR A 565 -14.44 -19.54 -72.14
C THR A 565 -15.95 -19.73 -72.21
N ARG A 566 -16.64 -18.72 -72.74
CA ARG A 566 -18.09 -18.75 -72.99
C ARG A 566 -18.36 -19.34 -74.37
N VAL A 567 -19.46 -20.08 -74.47
CA VAL A 567 -19.98 -20.72 -75.68
C VAL A 567 -21.38 -20.16 -75.91
N THR A 568 -21.66 -19.81 -77.17
CA THR A 568 -22.97 -19.34 -77.60
C THR A 568 -23.89 -20.54 -77.82
N LEU A 569 -25.06 -20.54 -77.20
CA LEU A 569 -26.08 -21.57 -77.36
C LEU A 569 -27.43 -20.96 -77.69
N CYS A 570 -28.24 -21.72 -78.42
CA CYS A 570 -29.67 -21.49 -78.55
C CYS A 570 -30.40 -22.37 -77.53
N TYR A 571 -31.17 -21.75 -76.65
CA TYR A 571 -32.00 -22.46 -75.68
C TYR A 571 -33.34 -21.74 -75.54
N ARG A 572 -34.46 -22.46 -75.74
CA ARG A 572 -35.83 -21.90 -75.70
C ARG A 572 -35.96 -20.62 -76.55
N SER A 573 -35.46 -20.67 -77.78
CA SER A 573 -35.50 -19.56 -78.76
C SER A 573 -34.74 -18.29 -78.33
N ARG A 574 -33.89 -18.35 -77.29
CA ARG A 574 -32.98 -17.27 -76.91
C ARG A 574 -31.52 -17.69 -77.10
N THR A 575 -30.73 -16.78 -77.65
CA THR A 575 -29.28 -16.93 -77.74
C THR A 575 -28.66 -16.52 -76.41
N VAL A 576 -27.94 -17.43 -75.76
CA VAL A 576 -27.28 -17.23 -74.46
C VAL A 576 -25.79 -17.53 -74.55
N HIS A 577 -24.96 -16.72 -73.89
CA HIS A 577 -23.52 -16.91 -73.79
C HIS A 577 -23.15 -17.46 -72.41
N VAL A 578 -22.83 -18.74 -72.34
CA VAL A 578 -22.63 -19.45 -71.06
C VAL A 578 -21.28 -20.15 -71.02
N THR A 579 -20.73 -20.42 -69.84
CA THR A 579 -19.44 -21.16 -69.75
C THR A 579 -19.58 -22.57 -70.33
N LYS A 580 -18.48 -23.20 -70.76
CA LYS A 580 -18.49 -24.60 -71.24
C LYS A 580 -19.16 -25.60 -70.26
N ALA A 581 -19.08 -25.35 -68.95
CA ALA A 581 -19.71 -26.18 -67.94
C ALA A 581 -21.25 -26.03 -67.94
N VAL A 582 -21.74 -24.79 -67.97
CA VAL A 582 -23.17 -24.50 -68.10
C VAL A 582 -23.69 -24.97 -69.46
N ALA A 583 -22.89 -24.84 -70.52
CA ALA A 583 -23.23 -25.32 -71.84
C ALA A 583 -23.46 -26.83 -71.88
N ARG A 584 -22.63 -27.62 -71.21
CA ARG A 584 -22.86 -29.07 -71.08
C ARG A 584 -24.17 -29.41 -70.39
N LYS A 585 -24.55 -28.67 -69.34
CA LYS A 585 -25.84 -28.85 -68.65
C LYS A 585 -27.01 -28.45 -69.54
N LEU A 586 -26.95 -27.26 -70.16
CA LEU A 586 -28.02 -26.77 -71.03
C LEU A 586 -28.21 -27.64 -72.28
N ARG A 587 -27.14 -28.22 -72.84
CA ARG A 587 -27.24 -29.17 -73.95
C ARG A 587 -27.99 -30.45 -73.59
N ARG A 588 -27.94 -30.90 -72.32
CA ARG A 588 -28.71 -32.08 -71.86
C ARG A 588 -30.21 -31.81 -71.75
N VAL A 589 -30.61 -30.53 -71.66
CA VAL A 589 -32.01 -30.10 -71.60
C VAL A 589 -32.47 -29.45 -72.91
N GLY A 590 -31.79 -29.73 -74.03
CA GLY A 590 -32.24 -29.36 -75.37
C GLY A 590 -31.63 -28.07 -75.96
N ALA A 591 -30.59 -27.49 -75.34
CA ALA A 591 -29.87 -26.37 -75.96
C ALA A 591 -28.97 -26.84 -77.12
N THR A 592 -28.91 -26.08 -78.21
CA THR A 592 -28.03 -26.35 -79.36
C THR A 592 -26.90 -25.33 -79.43
N ILE A 593 -25.76 -25.72 -80.01
CA ILE A 593 -24.61 -24.81 -80.18
C ILE A 593 -24.92 -23.81 -81.30
N GLY A 594 -24.67 -22.52 -81.04
CA GLY A 594 -24.90 -21.45 -82.01
C GLY A 594 -26.04 -20.52 -81.61
N ILE A 595 -26.46 -19.67 -82.56
CA ILE A 595 -27.52 -18.68 -82.39
C ILE A 595 -28.86 -19.33 -82.76
N CYS A 596 -29.97 -18.96 -82.12
CA CYS A 596 -31.27 -19.49 -82.50
C CYS A 596 -31.65 -19.10 -83.94
N ARG A 597 -31.98 -20.09 -84.78
CA ARG A 597 -32.53 -19.84 -86.13
C ARG A 597 -34.00 -19.45 -86.01
N LYS A 598 -34.40 -18.36 -86.67
CA LYS A 598 -35.83 -17.99 -86.84
C LYS A 598 -36.47 -18.99 -87.79
N THR A 599 -37.46 -19.74 -87.34
CA THR A 599 -38.29 -20.59 -88.20
C THR A 599 -39.16 -19.71 -89.08
N ALA A 600 -39.00 -19.83 -90.41
CA ALA A 600 -39.90 -19.24 -91.39
C ALA A 600 -41.22 -20.01 -91.38
N THR A 601 -42.32 -19.34 -91.06
CA THR A 601 -43.68 -19.83 -91.26
C THR A 601 -43.93 -20.03 -92.75
N ARG A 602 -44.19 -21.27 -93.18
CA ARG A 602 -44.93 -21.58 -94.42
C ARG A 602 -46.42 -21.43 -94.12
N ARG A 603 -47.15 -20.92 -95.12
CA ARG A 603 -48.60 -20.63 -95.24
C ARG A 603 -49.53 -21.30 -94.23
#